data_AF-W7LPU3-F1
#
_entry.id   AF-W7LPU3-F1
#
_cell.length_a   1.000
_cell.length_b   1.000
_cell.length_c   1.000
_cell.angle_alpha   90.00
_cell.angle_beta   90.00
_cell.angle_gamma   90.00
#
_symmetry.space_group_name_H-M   'P 1'
#
loop_
_entity.id
_entity.type
_entity.pdbx_description
1 polymer ?
#
loop_
_entity_poly.entity_id
_entity_poly.type
_entity_poly.pdbx_seq_one_letter_code
_entity_poly.pdbx_strand_id
1 'polypeptide(L)'
;MKLWSSVLAALALTYSQVAAQTVDLSASSDLTFIGGTRTQKITRQTGPPTGAYSSYASKITLQGSSDTESDQFTSTLTGLFPTDVTDSTTITSNLTETGTGTATANGTSTTTTKSKPTNTQPCNNYVELCRRKYGNITMVGCHNSPFVRPGNSGSNQELEVETQLNDGIRFLQAQIQFPSNSSVPHFCHSTCDLLDAGPITDWLTRVRKWVDDHPYDVVTILLGNGNYSHPDLYVPYIRETGILKYVYQAPYLPMALEDWPTLEDLIIRGKRVIMFIDYVSDQKKYPWLLDEFTQMWETPFDPLDRKFPCTVQRPPNLSDKSAKNRLYLMNHNLNAEFNVFGAEILVPAVALLNETNNVTGYGSLGVAANNCRSDWGRAPNILNVDYYNYGGFPGSVFEVAAQMNNVTYNRDSCCGTVSLAPHTYQAASMTALLAALMSAYLMF
;
A
#
# COMPACT_ATOMS: atom_id res chain seq x y z
N MET A 1 -13.78 68.41 35.86
CA MET A 1 -14.51 68.49 34.57
C MET A 1 -14.21 67.23 33.77
N LYS A 2 -15.26 66.47 33.43
CA LYS A 2 -15.35 65.43 32.36
C LYS A 2 -14.47 64.17 32.60
N LEU A 3 -14.95 62.97 32.97
CA LEU A 3 -16.16 62.21 32.60
C LEU A 3 -16.36 62.11 31.07
N TRP A 4 -16.21 60.86 30.58
CA TRP A 4 -16.61 60.29 29.27
C TRP A 4 -15.55 60.29 28.15
N SER A 5 -14.68 59.27 28.10
CA SER A 5 -13.96 58.90 26.85
C SER A 5 -13.48 57.44 26.73
N SER A 6 -13.71 56.54 27.70
CA SER A 6 -12.96 55.27 27.75
C SER A 6 -13.70 54.01 27.26
N VAL A 7 -14.87 54.12 26.62
CA VAL A 7 -15.69 52.94 26.22
C VAL A 7 -15.85 52.77 24.70
N LEU A 8 -15.19 53.57 23.86
CA LEU A 8 -15.26 53.43 22.40
C LEU A 8 -13.94 53.03 21.72
N ALA A 9 -12.92 52.62 22.48
CA ALA A 9 -11.62 52.23 21.94
C ALA A 9 -11.37 50.71 21.83
N ALA A 10 -12.39 49.87 22.10
CA ALA A 10 -12.26 48.41 22.03
C ALA A 10 -13.11 47.75 20.92
N LEU A 11 -13.68 48.55 20.02
CA LEU A 11 -14.53 48.09 18.91
C LEU A 11 -14.11 48.76 17.58
N ALA A 12 -12.82 48.65 17.24
CA ALA A 12 -12.29 49.10 15.95
C ALA A 12 -11.06 48.31 15.47
N LEU A 13 -10.92 47.04 15.88
CA LEU A 13 -9.83 46.16 15.39
C LEU A 13 -10.32 44.99 14.50
N THR A 14 -11.56 45.04 14.02
CA THR A 14 -12.12 44.03 13.11
C THR A 14 -12.53 44.67 11.78
N TYR A 15 -11.56 45.07 10.97
CA TYR A 15 -11.72 45.23 9.52
C TYR A 15 -10.34 45.07 8.87
N SER A 16 -9.85 43.83 8.81
CA SER A 16 -8.74 43.47 7.93
C SER A 16 -9.23 43.62 6.49
N GLN A 17 -8.78 44.68 5.83
CA GLN A 17 -8.97 44.88 4.41
C GLN A 17 -8.25 43.75 3.66
N VAL A 18 -9.00 43.04 2.81
CA VAL A 18 -8.44 42.21 1.75
C VAL A 18 -7.80 43.16 0.74
N ALA A 19 -6.53 43.47 0.94
CA ALA A 19 -5.70 44.03 -0.11
C ALA A 19 -5.19 42.87 -0.96
N ALA A 20 -5.53 42.87 -2.25
CA ALA A 20 -4.94 41.98 -3.22
C ALA A 20 -3.41 42.12 -3.15
N GLN A 21 -2.71 41.05 -2.79
CA GLN A 21 -1.27 41.00 -2.91
C GLN A 21 -0.92 40.92 -4.40
N THR A 22 -0.57 42.05 -4.99
CA THR A 22 0.19 42.08 -6.23
C THR A 22 1.62 41.68 -5.88
N VAL A 23 2.03 40.48 -6.31
CA VAL A 23 3.41 40.03 -6.20
C VAL A 23 4.23 40.75 -7.27
N ASP A 24 5.07 41.69 -6.83
CA ASP A 24 6.05 42.34 -7.70
C ASP A 24 7.30 41.46 -7.79
N LEU A 25 7.61 40.97 -8.99
CA LEU A 25 8.71 40.04 -9.28
C LEU A 25 10.07 40.78 -9.43
N SER A 26 10.31 41.79 -8.59
CA SER A 26 11.53 42.61 -8.65
C SER A 26 12.65 42.14 -7.70
N ALA A 27 12.43 41.10 -6.89
CA ALA A 27 13.43 40.47 -6.03
C ALA A 27 13.93 39.13 -6.60
N SER A 28 14.56 39.15 -7.77
CA SER A 28 15.11 37.95 -8.43
C SER A 28 16.56 37.64 -8.07
N SER A 29 17.19 38.40 -7.17
CA SER A 29 18.61 38.24 -6.85
C SER A 29 18.96 36.99 -6.05
N ASP A 30 17.97 36.33 -5.42
CA ASP A 30 18.15 35.07 -4.67
C ASP A 30 17.55 33.85 -5.39
N LEU A 31 17.00 34.02 -6.60
CA LEU A 31 16.52 32.91 -7.42
C LEU A 31 17.68 32.34 -8.25
N THR A 32 18.29 31.28 -7.74
CA THR A 32 19.23 30.48 -8.53
C THR A 32 18.43 29.64 -9.53
N PHE A 33 18.27 30.15 -10.75
CA PHE A 33 17.77 29.34 -11.86
C PHE A 33 18.90 28.41 -12.31
N ILE A 34 18.83 27.14 -11.89
CA ILE A 34 19.71 26.11 -12.43
C ILE A 34 19.22 25.79 -13.85
N GLY A 35 19.88 26.39 -14.84
CA GLY A 35 19.73 26.00 -16.24
C GLY A 35 20.40 24.64 -16.47
N GLY A 36 19.61 23.57 -16.47
CA GLY A 36 20.04 22.26 -16.96
C GLY A 36 20.09 22.24 -18.49
N THR A 37 21.18 21.76 -19.07
CA THR A 37 21.39 21.63 -20.52
C THR A 37 20.92 20.29 -21.10
N ARG A 38 20.14 19.49 -20.35
CA ARG A 38 19.54 18.26 -20.90
C ARG A 38 18.26 18.56 -21.66
N THR A 39 18.40 19.03 -22.89
CA THR A 39 17.33 19.05 -23.90
C THR A 39 17.18 17.66 -24.53
N GLN A 40 16.91 16.63 -23.73
CA GLN A 40 16.27 15.46 -24.30
C GLN A 40 14.79 15.80 -24.47
N LYS A 41 14.30 15.75 -25.71
CA LYS A 41 12.85 15.70 -25.94
C LYS A 41 12.33 14.48 -25.19
N ILE A 42 11.62 14.70 -24.08
CA ILE A 42 10.78 13.68 -23.48
C ILE A 42 9.65 13.45 -24.49
N THR A 43 9.88 12.50 -25.39
CA THR A 43 8.87 12.12 -26.36
C THR A 43 7.93 11.20 -25.60
N ARG A 44 6.69 11.66 -25.37
CA ARG A 44 5.63 10.87 -24.77
C ARG A 44 5.53 9.55 -25.53
N GLN A 45 5.91 8.44 -24.89
CA GLN A 45 5.56 7.13 -25.41
C GLN A 45 4.04 7.02 -25.23
N THR A 46 3.29 7.09 -26.33
CA THR A 46 1.81 7.22 -26.30
C THR A 46 1.09 5.91 -25.94
N GLY A 47 1.85 4.87 -25.61
CA GLY A 47 1.36 3.58 -25.16
C GLY A 47 2.50 2.56 -25.03
N PRO A 48 2.22 1.39 -24.45
CA PRO A 48 3.22 0.33 -24.33
C PRO A 48 3.60 -0.24 -25.71
N PRO A 49 4.76 -0.90 -25.83
CA PRO A 49 5.18 -1.56 -27.06
C PRO A 49 4.17 -2.66 -27.45
N THR A 50 4.17 -3.01 -28.74
CA THR A 50 3.34 -4.10 -29.24
C THR A 50 3.65 -5.41 -28.49
N GLY A 51 2.60 -6.10 -28.03
CA GLY A 51 2.73 -7.38 -27.33
C GLY A 51 3.02 -7.26 -25.83
N ALA A 52 2.91 -6.06 -25.24
CA ALA A 52 3.13 -5.86 -23.80
C ALA A 52 2.11 -6.60 -22.89
N TYR A 53 0.98 -7.04 -23.44
CA TYR A 53 -0.08 -7.72 -22.70
C TYR A 53 -0.14 -9.21 -23.02
N SER A 54 0.06 -10.03 -22.00
CA SER A 54 -0.12 -11.48 -22.10
C SER A 54 -1.59 -11.86 -22.06
N SER A 55 -1.99 -12.84 -22.88
CA SER A 55 -3.31 -13.46 -22.79
C SER A 55 -3.19 -14.98 -22.73
N TYR A 56 -4.04 -15.60 -21.92
CA TYR A 56 -4.04 -17.05 -21.70
C TYR A 56 -5.45 -17.58 -21.96
N ALA A 57 -5.55 -18.57 -22.84
CA ALA A 57 -6.82 -19.22 -23.16
C ALA A 57 -7.30 -20.15 -22.04
N SER A 58 -6.38 -20.64 -21.22
CA SER A 58 -6.65 -21.56 -20.11
C SER A 58 -5.75 -21.27 -18.91
N LYS A 59 -6.17 -21.79 -17.76
CA LYS A 59 -5.44 -21.73 -16.50
C LYS A 59 -4.28 -22.72 -16.53
N ILE A 60 -3.08 -22.26 -16.25
CA ILE A 60 -1.84 -23.06 -16.16
C ILE A 60 -1.51 -23.28 -14.68
N THR A 61 -1.19 -24.50 -14.29
CA THR A 61 -0.62 -24.81 -12.97
C THR A 61 0.89 -24.57 -12.99
N LEU A 62 1.41 -23.80 -12.04
CA LEU A 62 2.84 -23.52 -11.91
C LEU A 62 3.51 -24.59 -11.01
N GLN A 63 4.57 -25.24 -11.50
CA GLN A 63 5.38 -26.19 -10.72
C GLN A 63 6.26 -25.42 -9.72
N GLY A 64 6.15 -25.77 -8.43
CA GLY A 64 6.69 -24.99 -7.30
C GLY A 64 5.68 -24.80 -6.16
N SER A 65 4.40 -25.07 -6.40
CA SER A 65 3.28 -24.99 -5.43
C SER A 65 3.31 -26.04 -4.30
N SER A 66 4.34 -26.88 -4.23
CA SER A 66 4.60 -27.78 -3.11
C SER A 66 5.72 -27.18 -2.27
N ASP A 67 5.38 -26.66 -1.09
CA ASP A 67 6.28 -26.15 -0.04
C ASP A 67 7.31 -27.20 0.41
N THR A 68 8.26 -27.51 -0.47
CA THR A 68 9.38 -28.41 -0.23
C THR A 68 10.62 -27.84 -0.91
N GLU A 69 10.93 -26.58 -0.60
CA GLU A 69 12.32 -26.14 -0.65
C GLU A 69 12.90 -26.29 0.75
N SER A 70 13.90 -27.16 0.82
CA SER A 70 14.75 -27.42 1.96
C SER A 70 15.61 -26.19 2.27
N ASP A 71 15.06 -25.22 2.99
CA ASP A 71 15.87 -24.24 3.69
C ASP A 71 16.38 -24.88 4.99
N GLN A 72 17.66 -25.26 5.00
CA GLN A 72 18.38 -25.55 6.23
C GLN A 72 18.47 -24.28 7.06
N PHE A 73 17.49 -24.06 7.93
CA PHE A 73 17.58 -23.12 9.03
C PHE A 73 17.28 -23.87 10.33
N THR A 74 18.34 -24.29 11.02
CA THR A 74 18.27 -24.80 12.39
C THR A 74 17.76 -23.69 13.31
N SER A 75 16.46 -23.68 13.55
CA SER A 75 15.88 -23.05 14.73
C SER A 75 15.46 -24.16 15.69
N THR A 76 16.25 -24.32 16.75
CA THR A 76 16.02 -25.32 17.79
C THR A 76 14.78 -24.95 18.59
N LEU A 77 13.62 -25.49 18.22
CA LEU A 77 12.44 -25.49 19.08
C LEU A 77 12.43 -26.81 19.87
N THR A 78 12.90 -26.75 21.12
CA THR A 78 12.76 -27.87 22.07
C THR A 78 11.30 -28.06 22.45
N GLY A 79 10.68 -29.07 21.85
CA GLY A 79 9.38 -29.61 22.25
C GLY A 79 9.26 -31.04 21.73
N LEU A 80 9.32 -32.02 22.65
CA LEU A 80 9.24 -33.45 22.36
C LEU A 80 7.94 -33.80 21.61
N PHE A 81 8.01 -34.57 20.51
CA PHE A 81 7.25 -35.81 20.24
C PHE A 81 7.79 -36.49 18.95
N PRO A 82 7.67 -37.83 18.79
CA PRO A 82 8.46 -38.62 17.85
C PRO A 82 7.90 -38.63 16.42
N THR A 83 8.80 -38.96 15.50
CA THR A 83 8.63 -39.08 14.04
C THR A 83 7.74 -40.24 13.59
N ASP A 84 7.23 -40.06 12.37
CA ASP A 84 6.61 -41.02 11.43
C ASP A 84 5.12 -41.34 11.59
N VAL A 85 4.33 -40.94 10.57
CA VAL A 85 3.57 -41.84 9.66
C VAL A 85 2.66 -40.98 8.75
N THR A 86 2.74 -41.26 7.45
CA THR A 86 1.77 -40.94 6.40
C THR A 86 0.43 -41.61 6.67
N ASP A 87 -0.66 -40.87 6.88
CA ASP A 87 -1.92 -41.04 6.15
C ASP A 87 -3.01 -40.04 6.61
N SER A 88 -3.94 -39.77 5.70
CA SER A 88 -5.12 -38.92 5.91
C SER A 88 -5.91 -39.36 7.15
N THR A 89 -6.11 -38.46 8.12
CA THR A 89 -7.05 -38.68 9.22
C THR A 89 -7.98 -37.49 9.43
N THR A 90 -9.23 -37.69 9.04
CA THR A 90 -10.39 -36.88 9.40
C THR A 90 -10.56 -36.95 10.92
N ILE A 91 -10.43 -35.81 11.61
CA ILE A 91 -10.67 -35.75 13.06
C ILE A 91 -12.18 -35.74 13.30
N THR A 92 -12.76 -36.92 13.49
CA THR A 92 -14.08 -37.08 14.12
C THR A 92 -13.85 -37.22 15.62
N SER A 93 -14.11 -36.16 16.37
CA SER A 93 -14.06 -36.17 17.82
C SER A 93 -15.28 -36.91 18.40
N ASN A 94 -15.15 -38.21 18.65
CA ASN A 94 -16.03 -38.96 19.54
C ASN A 94 -15.30 -39.17 20.87
N LEU A 95 -15.70 -38.40 21.88
CA LEU A 95 -15.34 -38.66 23.27
C LEU A 95 -16.30 -39.73 23.83
N THR A 96 -15.86 -40.97 23.88
CA THR A 96 -16.49 -42.01 24.73
C THR A 96 -15.86 -41.93 26.11
N GLU A 97 -16.59 -41.35 27.06
CA GLU A 97 -16.27 -41.40 28.48
C GLU A 97 -16.86 -42.69 29.06
N THR A 98 -15.99 -43.61 29.48
CA THR A 98 -16.39 -44.84 30.18
C THR A 98 -16.32 -44.53 31.68
N GLY A 99 -17.47 -44.38 32.32
CA GLY A 99 -17.58 -44.15 33.75
C GLY A 99 -18.86 -44.78 34.30
N THR A 100 -18.74 -46.00 34.83
CA THR A 100 -19.78 -46.65 35.62
C THR A 100 -19.91 -45.96 36.98
N GLY A 101 -20.95 -45.14 37.12
CA GLY A 101 -21.33 -44.52 38.39
C GLY A 101 -22.85 -44.30 38.45
N THR A 102 -23.54 -45.05 39.29
CA THR A 102 -24.97 -44.87 39.54
C THR A 102 -25.18 -43.62 40.39
N ALA A 103 -25.69 -42.55 39.78
CA ALA A 103 -26.16 -41.37 40.50
C ALA A 103 -27.51 -40.91 39.93
N THR A 104 -28.55 -41.00 40.75
CA THR A 104 -29.84 -40.37 40.53
C THR A 104 -29.71 -38.88 40.83
N ALA A 105 -29.66 -38.06 39.77
CA ALA A 105 -29.74 -36.60 39.90
C ALA A 105 -30.70 -36.04 38.85
N ASN A 106 -31.81 -35.46 39.32
CA ASN A 106 -32.67 -34.58 38.52
C ASN A 106 -31.89 -33.28 38.25
N GLY A 107 -31.09 -33.26 37.19
CA GLY A 107 -30.38 -32.07 36.73
C GLY A 107 -31.10 -31.45 35.54
N THR A 108 -31.66 -30.25 35.73
CA THR A 108 -32.12 -29.41 34.61
C THR A 108 -30.91 -29.10 33.72
N SER A 109 -30.91 -29.62 32.50
CA SER A 109 -29.86 -29.34 31.51
C SER A 109 -29.96 -27.87 31.07
N THR A 110 -29.14 -27.01 31.66
CA THR A 110 -28.82 -25.72 31.06
C THR A 110 -27.72 -25.96 30.03
N THR A 111 -28.12 -26.00 28.75
CA THR A 111 -27.22 -25.95 27.60
C THR A 111 -26.50 -24.60 27.60
N THR A 112 -25.42 -24.50 28.37
CA THR A 112 -24.44 -23.44 28.22
C THR A 112 -23.67 -23.72 26.93
N THR A 113 -24.13 -23.13 25.84
CA THR A 113 -23.35 -23.05 24.60
C THR A 113 -22.04 -22.33 24.93
N LYS A 114 -20.94 -23.07 25.05
CA LYS A 114 -19.60 -22.46 25.14
C LYS A 114 -19.47 -21.51 23.95
N SER A 115 -19.25 -20.23 24.22
CA SER A 115 -19.05 -19.23 23.17
C SER A 115 -17.91 -19.71 22.28
N LYS A 116 -18.16 -19.75 20.96
CA LYS A 116 -17.13 -20.07 19.99
C LYS A 116 -16.00 -19.04 20.14
N PRO A 117 -14.72 -19.46 20.15
CA PRO A 117 -13.62 -18.50 20.20
C PRO A 117 -13.76 -17.51 19.04
N THR A 118 -13.78 -16.22 19.37
CA THR A 118 -13.83 -15.13 18.41
C THR A 118 -12.41 -14.62 18.22
N ASN A 119 -11.92 -14.61 16.98
CA ASN A 119 -10.64 -13.96 16.69
C ASN A 119 -10.78 -12.46 17.02
N THR A 120 -9.90 -11.93 17.86
CA THR A 120 -9.83 -10.50 18.19
C THR A 120 -8.67 -9.81 17.51
N GLN A 121 -7.76 -10.56 16.88
CA GLN A 121 -6.61 -10.03 16.18
C GLN A 121 -7.02 -9.58 14.76
N PRO A 122 -6.94 -8.28 14.44
CA PRO A 122 -7.25 -7.79 13.11
C PRO A 122 -6.25 -8.28 12.07
N CYS A 123 -6.73 -8.50 10.84
CA CYS A 123 -5.90 -8.69 9.65
C CYS A 123 -6.06 -7.46 8.76
N ASN A 124 -4.97 -6.76 8.43
CA ASN A 124 -5.07 -5.46 7.75
C ASN A 124 -6.07 -4.52 8.44
N ASN A 125 -5.88 -4.31 9.76
CA ASN A 125 -6.67 -3.43 10.64
C ASN A 125 -8.10 -3.87 10.99
N TYR A 126 -8.64 -4.95 10.41
CA TYR A 126 -10.02 -5.39 10.67
C TYR A 126 -10.11 -6.91 10.89
N VAL A 127 -10.85 -7.34 11.92
CA VAL A 127 -11.06 -8.77 12.22
C VAL A 127 -11.89 -9.43 11.11
N GLU A 128 -12.84 -8.68 10.55
CA GLU A 128 -13.75 -9.10 9.50
C GLU A 128 -13.05 -9.43 8.19
N LEU A 129 -11.82 -8.96 7.99
CA LEU A 129 -11.03 -9.21 6.79
C LEU A 129 -10.23 -10.52 6.86
N CYS A 130 -9.95 -11.06 8.04
CA CYS A 130 -9.12 -12.27 8.19
C CYS A 130 -9.63 -13.44 7.34
N ARG A 131 -10.94 -13.71 7.38
CA ARG A 131 -11.57 -14.82 6.64
C ARG A 131 -11.94 -14.48 5.19
N ARG A 132 -11.70 -13.25 4.75
CA ARG A 132 -12.00 -12.87 3.36
C ARG A 132 -10.86 -13.26 2.46
N LYS A 133 -11.20 -13.75 1.28
CA LYS A 133 -10.25 -13.94 0.18
C LYS A 133 -9.63 -12.60 -0.18
N TYR A 134 -8.33 -12.58 -0.46
CA TYR A 134 -7.61 -11.40 -0.91
C TYR A 134 -8.30 -10.75 -2.14
N GLY A 135 -8.85 -11.57 -3.04
CA GLY A 135 -9.63 -11.09 -4.20
C GLY A 135 -10.95 -10.38 -3.86
N ASN A 136 -11.42 -10.44 -2.61
CA ASN A 136 -12.66 -9.81 -2.14
C ASN A 136 -12.41 -8.79 -1.00
N ILE A 137 -11.32 -8.03 -1.14
CA ILE A 137 -10.95 -6.95 -0.22
C ILE A 137 -10.60 -5.71 -1.04
N THR A 138 -11.10 -4.56 -0.58
CA THR A 138 -10.70 -3.23 -1.07
C THR A 138 -9.58 -2.68 -0.21
N MET A 139 -8.48 -2.26 -0.81
CA MET A 139 -7.33 -1.66 -0.14
C MET A 139 -7.10 -0.25 -0.67
N VAL A 140 -6.65 0.65 0.19
CA VAL A 140 -6.09 1.92 -0.26
C VAL A 140 -4.67 1.65 -0.76
N GLY A 141 -4.38 2.17 -1.96
CA GLY A 141 -3.08 2.11 -2.59
C GLY A 141 -2.39 3.47 -2.62
N CYS A 142 -1.10 3.49 -2.32
CA CYS A 142 -0.25 4.65 -2.59
C CYS A 142 0.32 4.51 -3.99
N HIS A 143 -0.19 5.33 -4.91
CA HIS A 143 0.40 5.50 -6.23
C HIS A 143 1.82 6.04 -6.06
N ASN A 144 2.80 5.41 -6.70
CA ASN A 144 4.18 5.90 -6.68
C ASN A 144 4.74 6.13 -5.26
N SER A 145 4.46 5.20 -4.36
CA SER A 145 4.78 5.25 -2.92
C SER A 145 6.19 5.75 -2.54
N PRO A 146 7.29 5.40 -3.27
CA PRO A 146 8.63 5.90 -2.93
C PRO A 146 8.86 7.39 -3.21
N PHE A 147 7.99 8.05 -3.99
CA PHE A 147 8.23 9.40 -4.49
C PHE A 147 7.76 10.45 -3.48
N VAL A 148 8.59 10.58 -2.44
CA VAL A 148 8.43 11.50 -1.30
C VAL A 148 9.60 12.48 -1.29
N ARG A 149 9.37 13.70 -1.79
CA ARG A 149 10.37 14.78 -1.75
C ARG A 149 9.68 16.15 -1.60
N PRO A 150 9.76 16.80 -0.43
CA PRO A 150 9.20 18.14 -0.24
C PRO A 150 9.67 19.12 -1.31
N GLY A 151 8.72 19.84 -1.91
CA GLY A 151 9.00 20.85 -2.95
C GLY A 151 9.31 20.30 -4.35
N ASN A 152 9.31 18.98 -4.58
CA ASN A 152 9.42 18.40 -5.92
C ASN A 152 8.03 18.19 -6.52
N SER A 153 7.81 18.62 -7.76
CA SER A 153 6.52 18.51 -8.43
C SER A 153 6.13 17.07 -8.77
N GLY A 154 7.08 16.17 -8.97
CA GLY A 154 6.85 14.74 -9.21
C GLY A 154 6.67 13.91 -7.94
N SER A 155 6.58 14.52 -6.75
CA SER A 155 6.24 13.79 -5.53
C SER A 155 4.78 13.36 -5.56
N ASN A 156 4.54 12.06 -5.32
CA ASN A 156 3.21 11.45 -5.31
C ASN A 156 2.66 11.25 -3.90
N GLN A 157 3.53 11.21 -2.89
CA GLN A 157 3.14 11.06 -1.50
C GLN A 157 3.89 12.06 -0.63
N GLU A 158 3.29 12.48 0.48
CA GLU A 158 3.95 13.34 1.48
C GLU A 158 4.73 12.54 2.52
N LEU A 159 4.27 11.34 2.85
CA LEU A 159 4.76 10.53 3.96
C LEU A 159 5.53 9.31 3.45
N GLU A 160 6.62 8.96 4.12
CA GLU A 160 7.45 7.79 3.82
C GLU A 160 6.69 6.46 3.99
N VAL A 161 7.19 5.40 3.35
CA VAL A 161 6.50 4.10 3.24
C VAL A 161 6.13 3.46 4.58
N GLU A 162 6.97 3.59 5.62
CA GLU A 162 6.64 3.02 6.93
C GLU A 162 5.42 3.71 7.55
N THR A 163 5.30 5.03 7.39
CA THR A 163 4.12 5.78 7.82
C THR A 163 2.90 5.42 6.97
N GLN A 164 3.06 5.31 5.64
CA GLN A 164 1.98 4.84 4.76
C GLN A 164 1.40 3.51 5.24
N LEU A 165 2.28 2.54 5.53
CA LEU A 165 1.87 1.22 6.02
C LEU A 165 1.25 1.28 7.42
N ASN A 166 1.81 2.06 8.35
CA ASN A 166 1.24 2.26 9.69
C ASN A 166 -0.16 2.87 9.66
N ASP A 167 -0.40 3.81 8.74
CA ASP A 167 -1.68 4.50 8.57
C ASP A 167 -2.75 3.61 7.90
N GLY A 168 -2.36 2.45 7.36
CA GLY A 168 -3.28 1.43 6.84
C GLY A 168 -3.21 1.19 5.34
N ILE A 169 -2.23 1.75 4.64
CA ILE A 169 -1.97 1.40 3.23
C ILE A 169 -1.57 -0.07 3.14
N ARG A 170 -2.17 -0.81 2.19
CA ARG A 170 -1.86 -2.24 1.96
C ARG A 170 -1.58 -2.54 0.48
N PHE A 171 -1.53 -1.52 -0.36
CA PHE A 171 -1.06 -1.60 -1.74
C PHE A 171 -0.05 -0.48 -2.00
N LEU A 172 1.14 -0.84 -2.45
CA LEU A 172 2.23 0.08 -2.75
C LEU A 172 2.59 -0.05 -4.22
N GLN A 173 2.48 1.03 -4.97
CA GLN A 173 2.93 1.07 -6.36
C GLN A 173 4.25 1.83 -6.45
N ALA A 174 5.19 1.35 -7.26
CA ALA A 174 6.48 2.02 -7.45
C ALA A 174 7.01 1.79 -8.86
N GLN A 175 7.60 2.81 -9.49
CA GLN A 175 8.16 2.68 -10.84
C GLN A 175 9.65 2.38 -10.80
N ILE A 176 10.09 1.35 -11.52
CA ILE A 176 11.48 0.89 -11.58
C ILE A 176 12.15 1.34 -12.88
N GLN A 177 13.36 1.89 -12.76
CA GLN A 177 14.16 2.37 -13.88
C GLN A 177 15.65 2.12 -13.64
N PHE A 178 16.44 2.12 -14.71
CA PHE A 178 17.90 2.19 -14.61
C PHE A 178 18.34 3.64 -14.90
N PRO A 179 19.01 4.31 -13.94
CA PRO A 179 19.64 5.60 -14.22
C PRO A 179 20.64 5.47 -15.38
N SER A 180 20.77 6.51 -16.22
CA SER A 180 21.52 6.41 -17.50
C SER A 180 22.98 5.97 -17.38
N ASN A 181 23.59 6.07 -16.19
CA ASN A 181 24.98 5.70 -15.92
C ASN A 181 25.10 4.67 -14.77
N SER A 182 24.06 3.88 -14.51
CA SER A 182 24.03 2.90 -13.42
C SER A 182 23.47 1.57 -13.92
N SER A 183 24.05 0.46 -13.44
CA SER A 183 23.49 -0.88 -13.58
C SER A 183 22.61 -1.29 -12.40
N VAL A 184 22.46 -0.41 -11.41
CA VAL A 184 21.62 -0.61 -10.24
C VAL A 184 20.23 -0.03 -10.55
N PRO A 185 19.16 -0.82 -10.42
CA PRO A 185 17.81 -0.31 -10.61
C PRO A 185 17.43 0.59 -9.45
N HIS A 186 16.80 1.72 -9.78
CA HIS A 186 16.30 2.70 -8.85
C HIS A 186 14.78 2.79 -8.96
N PHE A 187 14.15 3.29 -7.89
CA PHE A 187 12.80 3.82 -8.00
C PHE A 187 12.89 5.24 -8.54
N CYS A 188 12.58 5.40 -9.83
CA CYS A 188 12.51 6.71 -10.46
C CYS A 188 11.09 6.96 -10.93
N HIS A 189 10.66 8.22 -10.94
CA HIS A 189 9.42 8.61 -11.63
C HIS A 189 9.56 8.31 -13.14
N SER A 190 8.71 8.91 -13.99
CA SER A 190 8.84 8.88 -15.45
C SER A 190 10.29 9.03 -15.95
N THR A 191 11.12 9.81 -15.26
CA THR A 191 12.58 9.79 -15.38
C THR A 191 13.25 9.96 -14.00
N CYS A 192 14.50 9.50 -13.86
CA CYS A 192 15.30 9.74 -12.65
C CYS A 192 15.68 11.21 -12.48
N ASP A 193 15.72 11.99 -13.57
CA ASP A 193 15.97 13.43 -13.51
C ASP A 193 14.80 14.19 -12.88
N LEU A 194 13.55 13.70 -13.05
CA LEU A 194 12.37 14.28 -12.41
C LEU A 194 12.36 13.98 -10.91
N LEU A 195 12.48 12.71 -10.55
CA LEU A 195 12.63 12.27 -9.16
C LEU A 195 13.25 10.88 -9.12
N ASP A 196 14.41 10.78 -8.48
CA ASP A 196 15.08 9.52 -8.11
C ASP A 196 14.95 9.31 -6.60
N ALA A 197 14.25 8.25 -6.19
CA ALA A 197 14.05 7.84 -4.81
C ALA A 197 15.12 6.83 -4.32
N GLY A 198 16.15 6.58 -5.14
CA GLY A 198 17.29 5.75 -4.82
C GLY A 198 17.14 4.29 -5.28
N PRO A 199 18.13 3.45 -4.95
CA PRO A 199 18.13 2.02 -5.28
C PRO A 199 16.88 1.30 -4.79
N ILE A 200 16.34 0.37 -5.59
CA ILE A 200 15.12 -0.36 -5.19
C ILE A 200 15.33 -1.17 -3.90
N THR A 201 16.58 -1.56 -3.61
CA THR A 201 16.98 -2.31 -2.42
C THR A 201 16.64 -1.57 -1.14
N ASP A 202 16.78 -0.24 -1.12
CA ASP A 202 16.65 0.56 0.09
C ASP A 202 15.19 0.61 0.53
N TRP A 203 14.30 0.94 -0.41
CA TRP A 203 12.87 1.02 -0.15
C TRP A 203 12.23 -0.36 0.05
N LEU A 204 12.59 -1.38 -0.74
CA LEU A 204 12.11 -2.76 -0.52
C LEU A 204 12.57 -3.33 0.82
N THR A 205 13.77 -2.97 1.29
CA THR A 205 14.26 -3.36 2.63
C THR A 205 13.45 -2.69 3.72
N ARG A 206 13.05 -1.42 3.57
CA ARG A 206 12.15 -0.75 4.52
C ARG A 206 10.79 -1.46 4.60
N VAL A 207 10.18 -1.78 3.45
CA VAL A 207 8.93 -2.56 3.42
C VAL A 207 9.11 -3.92 4.08
N ARG A 208 10.18 -4.65 3.76
CA ARG A 208 10.44 -5.95 4.41
C ARG A 208 10.58 -5.82 5.93
N LYS A 209 11.31 -4.82 6.44
CA LYS A 209 11.44 -4.59 7.89
C LYS A 209 10.09 -4.35 8.53
N TRP A 210 9.26 -3.52 7.90
CA TRP A 210 7.89 -3.32 8.36
C TRP A 210 7.11 -4.64 8.40
N VAL A 211 7.21 -5.47 7.35
CA VAL A 211 6.58 -6.80 7.31
C VAL A 211 7.11 -7.73 8.41
N ASP A 212 8.40 -7.68 8.78
CA ASP A 212 8.94 -8.45 9.92
C ASP A 212 8.17 -8.12 11.21
N ASP A 213 7.94 -6.83 11.47
CA ASP A 213 7.37 -6.32 12.72
C ASP A 213 5.82 -6.38 12.77
N HIS A 214 5.16 -6.65 11.63
CA HIS A 214 3.71 -6.62 11.48
C HIS A 214 3.14 -7.98 11.05
N PRO A 215 3.14 -9.01 11.93
CA PRO A 215 2.85 -10.39 11.55
C PRO A 215 1.42 -10.65 11.06
N TYR A 216 0.49 -9.73 11.29
CA TYR A 216 -0.93 -9.88 10.93
C TYR A 216 -1.35 -9.05 9.70
N ASP A 217 -0.38 -8.49 8.99
CA ASP A 217 -0.61 -7.66 7.82
C ASP A 217 -0.11 -8.34 6.55
N VAL A 218 -0.88 -8.15 5.48
CA VAL A 218 -0.58 -8.59 4.11
C VAL A 218 -0.46 -7.34 3.24
N VAL A 219 0.70 -7.18 2.60
CA VAL A 219 1.04 -6.02 1.76
C VAL A 219 1.14 -6.43 0.30
N THR A 220 0.65 -5.58 -0.59
CA THR A 220 0.79 -5.75 -2.03
C THR A 220 1.77 -4.75 -2.59
N ILE A 221 2.67 -5.19 -3.48
CA ILE A 221 3.63 -4.34 -4.17
C ILE A 221 3.41 -4.49 -5.67
N LEU A 222 3.15 -3.39 -6.38
CA LEU A 222 3.13 -3.33 -7.83
C LEU A 222 4.37 -2.57 -8.32
N LEU A 223 5.24 -3.28 -9.03
CA LEU A 223 6.43 -2.73 -9.68
C LEU A 223 6.08 -2.29 -11.11
N GLY A 224 6.02 -0.99 -11.35
CA GLY A 224 5.83 -0.39 -12.67
C GLY A 224 7.13 -0.45 -13.49
N ASN A 225 7.18 -1.30 -14.49
CA ASN A 225 8.31 -1.59 -15.37
C ASN A 225 8.20 -0.81 -16.68
N GLY A 226 8.16 0.53 -16.58
CA GLY A 226 7.95 1.42 -17.71
C GLY A 226 9.05 1.42 -18.78
N ASN A 227 10.22 0.84 -18.50
CA ASN A 227 11.29 0.63 -19.49
C ASN A 227 11.22 -0.73 -20.21
N TYR A 228 10.28 -1.60 -19.84
CA TYR A 228 10.11 -2.93 -20.44
C TYR A 228 11.35 -3.83 -20.29
N SER A 229 12.12 -3.65 -19.21
CA SER A 229 13.29 -4.50 -18.95
C SER A 229 12.87 -5.89 -18.52
N HIS A 230 13.70 -6.88 -18.84
CA HIS A 230 13.44 -8.24 -18.40
C HIS A 230 13.60 -8.39 -16.88
N PRO A 231 12.74 -9.20 -16.20
CA PRO A 231 12.75 -9.33 -14.75
C PRO A 231 14.04 -9.91 -14.17
N ASP A 232 14.82 -10.67 -14.95
CA ASP A 232 16.10 -11.23 -14.52
C ASP A 232 17.14 -10.14 -14.17
N LEU A 233 16.96 -8.92 -14.67
CA LEU A 233 17.78 -7.76 -14.28
C LEU A 233 17.40 -7.22 -12.89
N TYR A 234 16.16 -7.39 -12.44
CA TYR A 234 15.66 -6.89 -11.16
C TYR A 234 15.69 -7.94 -10.04
N VAL A 235 15.45 -9.21 -10.38
CA VAL A 235 15.34 -10.33 -9.44
C VAL A 235 16.52 -10.44 -8.46
N PRO A 236 17.79 -10.28 -8.87
CA PRO A 236 18.92 -10.30 -7.93
C PRO A 236 18.80 -9.25 -6.82
N TYR A 237 18.45 -8.02 -7.17
CA TYR A 237 18.28 -6.91 -6.22
C TYR A 237 17.06 -7.10 -5.31
N ILE A 238 15.94 -7.61 -5.86
CA ILE A 238 14.76 -7.96 -5.05
C ILE A 238 15.13 -9.06 -4.04
N ARG A 239 15.86 -10.10 -4.47
CA ARG A 239 16.31 -11.19 -3.60
C ARG A 239 17.21 -10.70 -2.48
N GLU A 240 18.15 -9.80 -2.78
CA GLU A 240 19.10 -9.23 -1.82
C GLU A 240 18.40 -8.56 -0.63
N THR A 241 17.25 -7.93 -0.84
CA THR A 241 16.49 -7.28 0.24
C THR A 241 16.04 -8.26 1.33
N GLY A 242 15.93 -9.55 0.99
CA GLY A 242 15.36 -10.60 1.82
C GLY A 242 13.83 -10.63 1.83
N ILE A 243 13.14 -9.82 1.01
CA ILE A 243 11.66 -9.75 1.01
C ILE A 243 11.00 -11.05 0.53
N LEU A 244 11.67 -11.82 -0.33
CA LEU A 244 11.14 -13.03 -0.95
C LEU A 244 10.67 -14.10 0.05
N LYS A 245 11.21 -14.11 1.29
CA LYS A 245 10.73 -15.01 2.35
C LYS A 245 9.22 -14.89 2.62
N TYR A 246 8.67 -13.69 2.43
CA TYR A 246 7.26 -13.38 2.64
C TYR A 246 6.43 -13.38 1.36
N VAL A 247 7.03 -13.51 0.17
CA VAL A 247 6.29 -13.33 -1.07
C VAL A 247 5.48 -14.59 -1.39
N TYR A 248 4.18 -14.39 -1.64
CA TYR A 248 3.24 -15.40 -2.08
C TYR A 248 3.59 -15.89 -3.49
N GLN A 249 3.61 -17.21 -3.65
CA GLN A 249 3.77 -17.87 -4.95
C GLN A 249 2.41 -18.31 -5.47
N ALA A 250 2.01 -17.80 -6.63
CA ALA A 250 0.72 -18.19 -7.21
C ALA A 250 0.78 -19.64 -7.73
N PRO A 251 -0.16 -20.51 -7.37
CA PRO A 251 -0.25 -21.85 -7.94
C PRO A 251 -0.71 -21.84 -9.41
N TYR A 252 -1.29 -20.73 -9.86
CA TYR A 252 -1.92 -20.63 -11.17
C TYR A 252 -1.57 -19.37 -11.95
N LEU A 253 -1.60 -19.50 -13.27
CA LEU A 253 -1.43 -18.42 -14.23
C LEU A 253 -2.49 -18.54 -15.34
N PRO A 254 -3.46 -17.61 -15.44
CA PRO A 254 -3.81 -16.59 -14.45
C PRO A 254 -4.51 -17.17 -13.21
N MET A 255 -4.56 -16.39 -12.12
CA MET A 255 -5.45 -16.63 -10.97
C MET A 255 -6.81 -16.00 -11.28
N ALA A 256 -7.88 -16.75 -11.04
CA ALA A 256 -9.23 -16.22 -10.96
C ALA A 256 -9.44 -15.47 -9.63
N LEU A 257 -10.49 -14.64 -9.56
CA LEU A 257 -10.85 -13.90 -8.35
C LEU A 257 -11.03 -14.81 -7.12
N GLU A 258 -11.60 -15.99 -7.33
CA GLU A 258 -11.84 -16.99 -6.28
C GLU A 258 -10.64 -17.90 -6.00
N ASP A 259 -9.58 -17.85 -6.81
CA ASP A 259 -8.36 -18.63 -6.56
C ASP A 259 -7.51 -18.03 -5.43
N TRP A 260 -7.72 -16.75 -5.12
CA TRP A 260 -6.96 -16.06 -4.08
C TRP A 260 -7.25 -16.65 -2.69
N PRO A 261 -6.22 -16.89 -1.87
CA PRO A 261 -6.37 -17.35 -0.49
C PRO A 261 -6.98 -16.29 0.40
N THR A 262 -7.39 -16.67 1.62
CA THR A 262 -7.81 -15.70 2.63
C THR A 262 -6.62 -14.95 3.21
N LEU A 263 -6.85 -13.79 3.85
CA LEU A 263 -5.76 -13.11 4.57
C LEU A 263 -5.21 -13.98 5.69
N GLU A 264 -6.08 -14.68 6.43
CA GLU A 264 -5.70 -15.63 7.48
C GLU A 264 -4.77 -16.72 6.92
N ASP A 265 -5.09 -17.30 5.75
CA ASP A 265 -4.23 -18.31 5.11
C ASP A 265 -2.85 -17.74 4.73
N LEU A 266 -2.81 -16.52 4.17
CA LEU A 266 -1.55 -15.84 3.80
C LEU A 266 -0.70 -15.56 5.05
N ILE A 267 -1.33 -15.12 6.14
CA ILE A 267 -0.68 -14.81 7.42
C ILE A 267 -0.12 -16.07 8.07
N ILE A 268 -0.93 -17.13 8.20
CA ILE A 268 -0.52 -18.39 8.85
C ILE A 268 0.64 -19.04 8.09
N ARG A 269 0.65 -18.97 6.76
CA ARG A 269 1.75 -19.49 5.94
C ARG A 269 2.97 -18.56 5.89
N GLY A 270 2.90 -17.39 6.51
CA GLY A 270 3.94 -16.37 6.46
C GLY A 270 4.15 -15.78 5.06
N LYS A 271 3.22 -15.95 4.12
CA LYS A 271 3.28 -15.43 2.74
C LYS A 271 2.51 -14.13 2.65
N ARG A 272 3.03 -13.10 3.32
CA ARG A 272 2.36 -11.82 3.60
C ARG A 272 2.70 -10.69 2.61
N VAL A 273 3.41 -10.99 1.51
CA VAL A 273 3.65 -10.03 0.42
C VAL A 273 3.12 -10.60 -0.88
N ILE A 274 2.32 -9.83 -1.63
CA ILE A 274 1.92 -10.17 -3.00
C ILE A 274 2.62 -9.19 -3.93
N MET A 275 3.40 -9.70 -4.89
CA MET A 275 4.24 -8.87 -5.75
C MET A 275 3.83 -9.00 -7.21
N PHE A 276 3.54 -7.87 -7.85
CA PHE A 276 3.20 -7.76 -9.26
C PHE A 276 4.27 -6.96 -10.02
N ILE A 277 4.34 -7.20 -11.33
CA ILE A 277 5.02 -6.34 -12.31
C ILE A 277 4.08 -6.08 -13.49
N ASP A 278 3.99 -4.83 -13.96
CA ASP A 278 3.01 -4.40 -14.97
C ASP A 278 3.32 -4.93 -16.38
N TYR A 279 4.60 -4.98 -16.77
CA TYR A 279 5.04 -5.38 -18.09
C TYR A 279 6.23 -6.31 -18.05
N VAL A 280 6.35 -7.12 -19.10
CA VAL A 280 7.48 -8.04 -19.33
C VAL A 280 7.66 -8.99 -18.14
N SER A 281 6.58 -9.66 -17.72
CA SER A 281 6.67 -10.70 -16.68
C SER A 281 7.19 -12.02 -17.25
N ASP A 282 7.83 -12.83 -16.39
CA ASP A 282 8.14 -14.24 -16.64
C ASP A 282 7.69 -15.06 -15.43
N GLN A 283 6.38 -15.06 -15.17
CA GLN A 283 5.79 -15.74 -14.01
C GLN A 283 6.00 -17.27 -14.04
N LYS A 284 6.33 -17.87 -15.19
CA LYS A 284 6.72 -19.30 -15.25
C LYS A 284 8.09 -19.52 -14.62
N LYS A 285 9.05 -18.61 -14.86
CA LYS A 285 10.39 -18.65 -14.26
C LYS A 285 10.41 -18.11 -12.83
N TYR A 286 9.57 -17.12 -12.52
CA TYR A 286 9.44 -16.47 -11.21
C TYR A 286 7.98 -16.50 -10.72
N PRO A 287 7.47 -17.63 -10.20
CA PRO A 287 6.06 -17.78 -9.78
C PRO A 287 5.57 -16.81 -8.69
N TRP A 288 6.49 -16.14 -8.00
CA TRP A 288 6.23 -15.10 -6.99
C TRP A 288 6.11 -13.68 -7.57
N LEU A 289 6.53 -13.46 -8.82
CA LEU A 289 6.45 -12.16 -9.50
C LEU A 289 5.33 -12.22 -10.54
N LEU A 290 4.15 -11.75 -10.12
CA LEU A 290 2.92 -11.93 -10.86
C LEU A 290 2.80 -10.93 -12.02
N ASP A 291 2.34 -11.38 -13.19
CA ASP A 291 2.01 -10.49 -14.31
C ASP A 291 0.73 -9.72 -14.01
N GLU A 292 0.81 -8.40 -13.77
CA GLU A 292 -0.33 -7.55 -13.42
C GLU A 292 -1.50 -7.81 -14.36
N PHE A 293 -1.31 -7.66 -15.68
CA PHE A 293 -2.42 -7.65 -16.62
C PHE A 293 -3.01 -9.02 -16.92
N THR A 294 -2.50 -10.08 -16.28
CA THR A 294 -3.15 -11.40 -16.29
C THR A 294 -4.02 -11.63 -15.06
N GLN A 295 -3.68 -10.95 -13.96
CA GLN A 295 -4.29 -11.10 -12.64
C GLN A 295 -5.24 -9.95 -12.29
N MET A 296 -5.00 -8.79 -12.89
CA MET A 296 -5.58 -7.49 -12.60
C MET A 296 -5.87 -6.74 -13.92
N TRP A 297 -6.84 -5.85 -13.90
CA TRP A 297 -7.01 -4.81 -14.92
C TRP A 297 -7.15 -3.47 -14.21
N GLU A 298 -7.03 -2.37 -14.96
CA GLU A 298 -7.21 -1.04 -14.36
C GLU A 298 -8.04 -0.09 -15.22
N THR A 299 -8.62 0.88 -14.51
CA THR A 299 -9.31 2.05 -15.08
C THR A 299 -8.29 2.98 -15.77
N PRO A 300 -8.73 4.05 -16.48
CA PRO A 300 -7.81 4.87 -17.24
C PRO A 300 -6.55 5.30 -16.47
N PHE A 301 -5.40 4.93 -17.02
CA PHE A 301 -4.07 5.32 -16.57
C PHE A 301 -3.83 6.79 -16.84
N ASP A 302 -3.04 7.42 -15.96
CA ASP A 302 -2.71 8.84 -15.98
C ASP A 302 -3.94 9.75 -16.21
N PRO A 303 -4.96 9.68 -15.33
CA PRO A 303 -6.20 10.42 -15.53
C PRO A 303 -5.96 11.93 -15.45
N LEU A 304 -6.42 12.66 -16.46
CA LEU A 304 -6.40 14.14 -16.52
C LEU A 304 -7.78 14.76 -16.23
N ASP A 305 -8.82 13.93 -16.16
CA ASP A 305 -10.20 14.34 -15.90
C ASP A 305 -10.68 13.73 -14.58
N ARG A 306 -11.22 14.58 -13.71
CA ARG A 306 -11.85 14.25 -12.43
C ARG A 306 -13.08 13.34 -12.55
N LYS A 307 -13.52 12.99 -13.75
CA LYS A 307 -14.64 12.06 -13.95
C LYS A 307 -14.33 10.63 -13.48
N PHE A 308 -13.07 10.19 -13.56
CA PHE A 308 -12.62 8.84 -13.17
C PHE A 308 -13.58 7.71 -13.62
N PRO A 309 -13.80 7.53 -14.94
CA PRO A 309 -14.73 6.52 -15.41
C PRO A 309 -14.23 5.10 -15.07
N CYS A 310 -15.15 4.22 -14.66
CA CYS A 310 -14.80 2.85 -14.30
C CYS A 310 -14.75 1.88 -15.50
N THR A 311 -14.06 2.29 -16.57
CA THR A 311 -13.93 1.50 -17.79
C THR A 311 -12.60 0.78 -17.83
N VAL A 312 -12.56 -0.47 -18.29
CA VAL A 312 -11.28 -1.17 -18.50
C VAL A 312 -10.46 -0.42 -19.54
N GLN A 313 -9.24 -0.01 -19.18
CA GLN A 313 -8.28 0.56 -20.12
C GLN A 313 -7.11 -0.38 -20.38
N ARG A 314 -6.54 -0.96 -19.32
CA ARG A 314 -5.39 -1.88 -19.43
C ARG A 314 -5.72 -3.22 -18.75
N PRO A 315 -5.55 -4.36 -19.44
CA PRO A 315 -5.20 -4.50 -20.85
C PRO A 315 -6.36 -4.07 -21.79
N PRO A 316 -6.08 -3.58 -23.01
CA PRO A 316 -7.11 -3.24 -23.98
C PRO A 316 -7.86 -4.49 -24.45
N ASN A 317 -9.13 -4.33 -24.83
CA ASN A 317 -10.01 -5.38 -25.37
C ASN A 317 -10.25 -6.56 -24.41
N LEU A 318 -10.07 -6.37 -23.10
CA LEU A 318 -10.46 -7.39 -22.11
C LEU A 318 -11.98 -7.55 -22.08
N SER A 319 -12.47 -8.77 -22.24
CA SER A 319 -13.91 -9.02 -22.16
C SER A 319 -14.44 -8.86 -20.73
N ASP A 320 -15.68 -8.40 -20.58
CA ASP A 320 -16.36 -8.26 -19.28
C ASP A 320 -16.30 -9.53 -18.43
N LYS A 321 -16.44 -10.70 -19.07
CA LYS A 321 -16.33 -12.00 -18.41
C LYS A 321 -14.95 -12.19 -17.76
N SER A 322 -13.89 -11.80 -18.47
CA SER A 322 -12.52 -11.90 -17.96
C SER A 322 -12.23 -10.84 -16.91
N ALA A 323 -12.71 -9.60 -17.13
CA ALA A 323 -12.58 -8.49 -16.19
C ALA A 323 -13.26 -8.80 -14.83
N LYS A 324 -14.46 -9.40 -14.85
CA LYS A 324 -15.17 -9.82 -13.63
C LYS A 324 -14.45 -10.92 -12.85
N ASN A 325 -13.61 -11.70 -13.52
CA ASN A 325 -12.88 -12.82 -12.92
C ASN A 325 -11.43 -12.48 -12.54
N ARG A 326 -11.05 -11.19 -12.57
CA ARG A 326 -9.73 -10.68 -12.21
C ARG A 326 -9.85 -9.65 -11.11
N LEU A 327 -8.75 -9.35 -10.43
CA LEU A 327 -8.63 -8.16 -9.60
C LEU A 327 -8.83 -6.91 -10.46
N TYR A 328 -9.14 -5.79 -9.83
CA TYR A 328 -8.98 -4.52 -10.53
C TYR A 328 -8.53 -3.36 -9.66
N LEU A 329 -7.76 -2.50 -10.31
CA LEU A 329 -7.18 -1.28 -9.77
C LEU A 329 -7.93 -0.07 -10.32
N MET A 330 -8.42 0.77 -9.42
CA MET A 330 -9.02 2.04 -9.77
C MET A 330 -7.95 3.13 -9.65
N ASN A 331 -7.45 3.60 -10.79
CA ASN A 331 -6.57 4.76 -10.86
C ASN A 331 -7.37 6.02 -10.50
N HIS A 332 -7.08 6.54 -9.31
CA HIS A 332 -7.70 7.75 -8.74
C HIS A 332 -6.61 8.77 -8.35
N ASN A 333 -5.60 8.87 -9.20
CA ASN A 333 -4.38 9.68 -9.09
C ASN A 333 -4.42 10.79 -10.14
N LEU A 334 -5.23 11.83 -9.91
CA LEU A 334 -5.44 12.92 -10.88
C LEU A 334 -4.12 13.61 -11.22
N ASN A 335 -3.82 13.74 -12.51
CA ASN A 335 -2.66 14.43 -13.00
C ASN A 335 -3.01 15.84 -13.51
N ALA A 336 -2.07 16.75 -13.34
CA ALA A 336 -2.01 18.02 -14.03
C ALA A 336 -0.86 17.97 -15.05
N GLU A 337 -1.13 18.43 -16.26
CA GLU A 337 -0.15 18.47 -17.34
C GLU A 337 0.56 19.82 -17.37
N PHE A 338 1.89 19.79 -17.31
CA PHE A 338 2.73 20.97 -17.46
C PHE A 338 3.59 20.85 -18.71
N ASN A 339 3.61 21.91 -19.51
CA ASN A 339 4.55 22.03 -20.61
C ASN A 339 5.76 22.84 -20.14
N VAL A 340 6.89 22.17 -19.93
CA VAL A 340 8.14 22.81 -19.49
C VAL A 340 9.19 22.54 -20.56
N PHE A 341 9.68 23.60 -21.19
CA PHE A 341 10.67 23.54 -22.28
C PHE A 341 10.30 22.59 -23.44
N GLY A 342 9.01 22.44 -23.74
CA GLY A 342 8.53 21.56 -24.82
C GLY A 342 8.44 20.08 -24.46
N ALA A 343 8.60 19.73 -23.18
CA ALA A 343 8.28 18.42 -22.62
C ALA A 343 6.94 18.48 -21.87
N GLU A 344 6.05 17.54 -22.17
CA GLU A 344 4.82 17.29 -21.41
C GLU A 344 5.19 16.47 -20.16
N ILE A 345 4.99 17.04 -18.98
CA ILE A 345 5.24 16.38 -17.70
C ILE A 345 3.91 16.26 -16.97
N LEU A 346 3.55 15.04 -16.59
CA LEU A 346 2.42 14.77 -15.70
C LEU A 346 2.90 14.76 -14.26
N VAL A 347 2.22 15.52 -13.43
CA VAL A 347 2.44 15.58 -11.98
C VAL A 347 1.12 15.50 -11.25
N PRO A 348 1.08 15.09 -9.99
CA PRO A 348 -0.15 15.07 -9.21
C PRO A 348 -0.83 16.43 -9.16
N ALA A 349 -2.15 16.46 -9.33
CA ALA A 349 -2.97 17.65 -9.24
C ALA A 349 -3.20 18.05 -7.78
N VAL A 350 -2.13 18.46 -7.08
CA VAL A 350 -2.11 18.70 -5.62
C VAL A 350 -3.17 19.70 -5.14
N ALA A 351 -3.57 20.66 -5.99
CA ALA A 351 -4.59 21.66 -5.68
C ALA A 351 -6.00 21.06 -5.51
N LEU A 352 -6.22 19.82 -5.95
CA LEU A 352 -7.53 19.16 -5.97
C LEU A 352 -7.63 17.98 -5.01
N LEU A 353 -6.60 17.72 -4.19
CA LEU A 353 -6.54 16.55 -3.31
C LEU A 353 -7.69 16.50 -2.30
N ASN A 354 -8.12 17.66 -1.79
CA ASN A 354 -9.23 17.74 -0.85
C ASN A 354 -10.57 17.34 -1.47
N GLU A 355 -10.73 17.51 -2.79
CA GLU A 355 -11.87 17.00 -3.53
C GLU A 355 -11.69 15.56 -4.01
N THR A 356 -10.53 15.23 -4.60
CA THR A 356 -10.31 13.91 -5.20
C THR A 356 -10.25 12.83 -4.14
N ASN A 357 -9.58 13.06 -3.00
CA ASN A 357 -9.45 12.05 -1.95
C ASN A 357 -10.62 12.06 -0.94
N ASN A 358 -11.74 12.71 -1.29
CA ASN A 358 -12.91 12.83 -0.41
C ASN A 358 -13.83 11.59 -0.48
N VAL A 359 -14.73 11.48 0.51
CA VAL A 359 -15.76 10.43 0.56
C VAL A 359 -16.94 10.76 -0.37
N THR A 360 -17.24 12.04 -0.56
CA THR A 360 -18.38 12.50 -1.36
C THR A 360 -18.02 13.71 -2.22
N GLY A 361 -18.86 14.01 -3.21
CA GLY A 361 -18.68 15.14 -4.12
C GLY A 361 -18.11 14.74 -5.49
N TYR A 362 -18.21 15.66 -6.45
CA TYR A 362 -17.77 15.42 -7.83
C TYR A 362 -16.25 15.13 -7.88
N GLY A 363 -15.90 14.02 -8.53
CA GLY A 363 -14.53 13.54 -8.67
C GLY A 363 -13.89 13.00 -7.40
N SER A 364 -14.69 12.80 -6.34
CA SER A 364 -14.22 12.19 -5.10
C SER A 364 -14.02 10.69 -5.22
N LEU A 365 -13.11 10.14 -4.42
CA LEU A 365 -12.79 8.72 -4.37
C LEU A 365 -14.00 7.88 -4.03
N GLY A 366 -14.82 8.34 -3.07
CA GLY A 366 -16.03 7.61 -2.70
C GLY A 366 -17.08 7.57 -3.80
N VAL A 367 -17.24 8.62 -4.61
CA VAL A 367 -18.13 8.58 -5.78
C VAL A 367 -17.57 7.65 -6.86
N ALA A 368 -16.27 7.74 -7.18
CA ALA A 368 -15.63 6.86 -8.16
C ALA A 368 -15.74 5.37 -7.77
N ALA A 369 -15.44 5.04 -6.50
CA ALA A 369 -15.53 3.68 -5.99
C ALA A 369 -16.97 3.13 -6.03
N ASN A 370 -17.97 3.96 -5.70
CA ASN A 370 -19.38 3.57 -5.80
C ASN A 370 -19.84 3.36 -7.25
N ASN A 371 -19.40 4.21 -8.18
CA ASN A 371 -19.68 4.03 -9.60
C ASN A 371 -19.07 2.72 -10.10
N CYS A 372 -17.80 2.46 -9.78
CA CYS A 372 -17.15 1.18 -10.08
C CYS A 372 -17.91 -0.01 -9.51
N ARG A 373 -18.37 0.08 -8.26
CA ARG A 373 -19.16 -0.97 -7.63
C ARG A 373 -20.49 -1.23 -8.36
N SER A 374 -21.14 -0.17 -8.84
CA SER A 374 -22.36 -0.25 -9.63
C SER A 374 -22.11 -0.89 -11.00
N ASP A 375 -21.07 -0.45 -11.70
CA ASP A 375 -20.76 -0.89 -13.08
C ASP A 375 -20.33 -2.37 -13.12
N TRP A 376 -19.55 -2.81 -12.13
CA TRP A 376 -18.96 -4.15 -12.11
C TRP A 376 -19.65 -5.14 -11.16
N GLY A 377 -20.57 -4.68 -10.33
CA GLY A 377 -21.30 -5.51 -9.36
C GLY A 377 -20.47 -5.95 -8.15
N ARG A 378 -19.26 -5.40 -7.97
CA ARG A 378 -18.37 -5.64 -6.83
C ARG A 378 -17.50 -4.43 -6.59
N ALA A 379 -16.99 -4.24 -5.37
CA ALA A 379 -16.10 -3.12 -5.08
C ALA A 379 -14.71 -3.27 -5.73
N PRO A 380 -13.97 -2.16 -5.98
CA PRO A 380 -12.58 -2.20 -6.43
C PRO A 380 -11.68 -2.95 -5.48
N ASN A 381 -10.66 -3.65 -5.99
CA ASN A 381 -9.65 -4.22 -5.10
C ASN A 381 -8.70 -3.14 -4.62
N ILE A 382 -8.28 -2.23 -5.50
CA ILE A 382 -7.32 -1.17 -5.17
C ILE A 382 -7.94 0.19 -5.45
N LEU A 383 -7.87 1.07 -4.46
CA LEU A 383 -8.15 2.51 -4.57
C LEU A 383 -6.80 3.24 -4.66
N ASN A 384 -6.28 3.45 -5.87
CA ASN A 384 -4.92 3.93 -6.07
C ASN A 384 -4.87 5.46 -6.11
N VAL A 385 -4.29 6.10 -5.09
CA VAL A 385 -4.35 7.56 -4.87
C VAL A 385 -2.97 8.19 -4.72
N ASP A 386 -2.87 9.45 -5.11
CA ASP A 386 -1.77 10.33 -4.70
C ASP A 386 -2.12 11.01 -3.37
N TYR A 387 -1.11 11.29 -2.54
CA TYR A 387 -1.24 12.01 -1.27
C TYR A 387 -2.39 11.48 -0.40
N TYR A 388 -2.35 10.19 -0.08
CA TYR A 388 -3.43 9.47 0.62
C TYR A 388 -3.88 10.14 1.93
N ASN A 389 -3.01 10.92 2.57
CA ASN A 389 -3.26 11.60 3.83
C ASN A 389 -4.05 12.91 3.68
N TYR A 390 -4.28 13.39 2.45
CA TYR A 390 -5.13 14.54 2.14
C TYR A 390 -6.55 14.10 1.77
N GLY A 391 -7.50 15.03 1.83
CA GLY A 391 -8.90 14.77 1.51
C GLY A 391 -9.85 15.66 2.30
N GLY A 392 -11.11 15.24 2.43
CA GLY A 392 -12.10 15.96 3.24
C GLY A 392 -11.72 16.04 4.73
N PHE A 393 -10.91 15.08 5.18
CA PHE A 393 -10.22 15.03 6.47
C PHE A 393 -9.05 14.03 6.36
N PRO A 394 -8.02 14.09 7.23
CA PRO A 394 -6.94 13.11 7.21
C PRO A 394 -7.47 11.68 7.31
N GLY A 395 -7.20 10.86 6.29
CA GLY A 395 -7.65 9.47 6.21
C GLY A 395 -9.04 9.26 5.60
N SER A 396 -9.62 10.24 4.92
CA SER A 396 -10.91 10.07 4.22
C SER A 396 -10.90 8.93 3.20
N VAL A 397 -9.74 8.63 2.60
CA VAL A 397 -9.58 7.48 1.70
C VAL A 397 -9.78 6.13 2.40
N PHE A 398 -9.42 6.01 3.68
CA PHE A 398 -9.62 4.81 4.47
C PHE A 398 -11.09 4.64 4.87
N GLU A 399 -11.83 5.73 5.06
CA GLU A 399 -13.29 5.65 5.21
C GLU A 399 -13.95 5.07 3.96
N VAL A 400 -13.51 5.48 2.76
CA VAL A 400 -14.01 4.90 1.50
C VAL A 400 -13.70 3.41 1.41
N ALA A 401 -12.47 2.99 1.72
CA ALA A 401 -12.10 1.57 1.71
C ALA A 401 -12.91 0.76 2.74
N ALA A 402 -13.15 1.31 3.93
CA ALA A 402 -13.99 0.67 4.94
C ALA A 402 -15.44 0.49 4.48
N GLN A 403 -16.03 1.51 3.83
CA GLN A 403 -17.36 1.42 3.22
C GLN A 403 -17.41 0.36 2.11
N MET A 404 -16.37 0.25 1.28
CA MET A 404 -16.29 -0.76 0.23
C MET A 404 -16.14 -2.18 0.79
N ASN A 405 -15.48 -2.31 1.94
CA ASN A 405 -15.37 -3.56 2.67
C ASN A 405 -16.55 -3.83 3.61
N ASN A 406 -17.53 -2.93 3.77
CA ASN A 406 -18.59 -3.07 4.77
C ASN A 406 -18.03 -3.34 6.19
N VAL A 407 -17.05 -2.53 6.61
CA VAL A 407 -16.49 -2.51 7.96
C VAL A 407 -16.60 -1.10 8.53
N THR A 408 -16.55 -0.97 9.86
CA THR A 408 -16.67 0.34 10.52
C THR A 408 -15.33 1.05 10.56
N TYR A 409 -15.23 2.21 9.90
CA TYR A 409 -14.05 3.06 10.00
C TYR A 409 -14.02 3.80 11.34
N ASN A 410 -12.91 3.71 12.05
CA ASN A 410 -12.65 4.53 13.23
C ASN A 410 -11.86 5.79 12.81
N ARG A 411 -12.51 6.96 12.81
CA ARG A 411 -11.85 8.22 12.45
C ARG A 411 -10.71 8.62 13.39
N ASP A 412 -10.67 8.07 14.60
CA ASP A 412 -9.60 8.35 15.56
C ASP A 412 -8.35 7.49 15.29
N SER A 413 -8.42 6.52 14.37
CA SER A 413 -7.33 5.55 14.10
C SER A 413 -6.32 5.99 13.03
N CYS A 414 -6.59 7.06 12.28
CA CYS A 414 -5.71 7.61 11.23
C CYS A 414 -6.04 9.10 11.03
N CYS A 415 -5.20 9.99 10.49
CA CYS A 415 -3.80 9.93 10.07
C CYS A 415 -3.12 11.23 10.55
N GLY A 416 -1.83 11.21 10.81
CA GLY A 416 -1.10 12.42 11.26
C GLY A 416 -1.25 12.77 12.74
N THR A 417 -1.89 11.92 13.55
CA THR A 417 -1.39 11.76 14.92
C THR A 417 -0.13 10.93 14.79
N VAL A 418 1.03 11.56 14.98
CA VAL A 418 2.24 10.79 15.24
C VAL A 418 1.92 9.98 16.49
N SER A 419 1.51 8.73 16.32
CA SER A 419 1.44 7.79 17.43
C SER A 419 2.88 7.60 17.85
N LEU A 420 3.28 8.38 18.85
CA LEU A 420 4.40 8.04 19.71
C LEU A 420 3.98 6.76 20.44
N ALA A 421 3.94 5.62 19.72
CA ALA A 421 4.19 4.36 20.36
C ALA A 421 5.52 4.57 21.09
N PRO A 422 5.56 4.45 22.43
CA PRO A 422 6.81 4.53 23.12
C PRO A 422 7.60 3.33 22.63
N HIS A 423 8.51 3.56 21.69
CA HIS A 423 9.73 2.78 21.67
C HIS A 423 10.26 2.92 23.10
N THR A 424 10.16 1.84 23.85
CA THR A 424 10.90 1.65 25.08
C THR A 424 12.38 1.62 24.70
N TYR A 425 12.90 2.77 24.30
CA TYR A 425 14.29 3.10 24.52
C TYR A 425 14.45 2.96 26.02
N GLN A 426 15.07 1.86 26.40
CA GLN A 426 15.65 1.67 27.70
C GLN A 426 16.55 2.88 27.90
N ALA A 427 16.02 3.90 28.57
CA ALA A 427 16.72 5.12 28.87
C ALA A 427 17.87 4.71 29.79
N ALA A 428 19.02 4.41 29.20
CA ALA A 428 20.28 4.44 29.91
C ALA A 428 20.33 5.85 30.51
N SER A 429 20.16 5.89 31.83
CA SER A 429 19.76 7.10 32.50
C SER A 429 20.82 8.18 32.28
N MET A 430 20.40 9.32 31.75
CA MET A 430 21.19 10.57 31.69
C MET A 430 21.73 10.98 33.08
N THR A 431 21.23 10.37 34.16
CA THR A 431 21.77 10.54 35.51
C THR A 431 23.16 9.91 35.69
N ALA A 432 23.52 8.87 34.93
CA ALA A 432 24.86 8.26 35.01
C ALA A 432 25.94 9.14 34.33
N LEU A 433 25.59 9.85 33.26
CA LEU A 433 26.52 10.75 32.56
C LEU A 433 26.80 12.04 33.36
N LEU A 434 25.78 12.58 34.02
CA LEU A 434 25.90 13.77 34.88
C LEU A 434 26.69 13.48 36.17
N ALA A 435 26.57 12.27 36.74
CA ALA A 435 27.36 11.86 37.89
C ALA A 435 28.86 11.67 37.54
N ALA A 436 29.16 11.15 36.35
CA ALA A 436 30.55 10.99 35.89
C ALA A 436 31.24 12.34 35.61
N LEU A 437 30.51 13.33 35.07
CA LEU A 437 31.06 14.66 34.79
C LEU A 437 31.27 15.52 36.05
N MET A 438 30.41 15.40 37.06
CA MET A 438 30.60 16.07 38.36
C MET A 438 31.76 15.48 39.18
N SER A 439 32.06 14.19 39.00
CA SER A 439 33.18 13.53 39.67
C SER A 439 34.54 13.95 39.10
N ALA A 440 34.60 14.30 37.81
CA ALA A 440 35.81 14.78 37.16
C ALA A 440 36.14 16.26 37.50
N TYR A 441 35.12 17.07 37.86
CA TYR A 441 35.31 18.46 38.24
C TYR A 441 35.77 18.64 39.70
N LEU A 442 35.63 17.62 40.54
CA LEU A 442 36.08 17.62 41.95
C LEU A 442 37.49 17.04 42.16
N MET A 443 38.21 16.74 41.08
CA MET A 443 39.59 16.24 41.12
C MET A 443 40.62 17.18 40.46
N PHE A 444 40.29 18.45 40.25
CA PHE A 444 41.23 19.51 39.87
C PHE A 444 41.12 20.72 40.78
#